data_AF-A0A7T4QNX5-F1
#
_entry.id   AF-A0A7T4QNX5-F1
#
_cell.length_a   1.000
_cell.length_b   1.000
_cell.length_c   1.000
_cell.angle_alpha   90.00
_cell.angle_beta   90.00
_cell.angle_gamma   90.00
#
_symmetry.space_group_name_H-M   'P 1'
#
loop_
_entity.id
_entity.type
_entity.pdbx_description
1 polymer ?
#
loop_
_entity_poly.entity_id
_entity_poly.type
_entity_poly.pdbx_seq_one_letter_code
_entity_poly.pdbx_strand_id
1 'polypeptide(L)' 'MSIIFMLIGCSVFVALLFLGAFFWANKTGQNDDTYTPSVRILFDDDVEEIEPEPEKKKR' A
#
# COMPACT_ATOMS: atom_id res chain seq x y z
N MET A 1 -18.45 -39.34 13.03
CA MET A 1 -17.03 -39.09 13.36
C MET A 1 -16.17 -38.73 12.15
N SER A 2 -16.49 -39.18 10.93
CA SER A 2 -15.77 -38.78 9.69
C SER A 2 -15.87 -37.30 9.35
N ILE A 3 -17.02 -36.67 9.58
CA ILE A 3 -17.27 -35.26 9.24
C ILE A 3 -16.32 -34.30 9.99
N ILE A 4 -15.89 -34.67 11.20
CA ILE A 4 -14.99 -33.86 12.04
C ILE A 4 -13.63 -33.72 11.37
N PHE A 5 -13.10 -34.79 10.78
CA PHE A 5 -11.83 -34.75 10.05
C PHE A 5 -11.91 -33.86 8.80
N MET A 6 -13.05 -33.87 8.10
CA MET A 6 -13.28 -32.96 6.96
C MET A 6 -13.33 -31.49 7.41
N LEU A 7 -14.01 -31.19 8.53
CA LEU A 7 -14.09 -29.84 9.08
C LEU A 7 -12.73 -29.32 9.54
N ILE A 8 -11.92 -30.17 10.18
CA ILE A 8 -10.54 -29.82 10.58
C ILE A 8 -9.70 -29.49 9.35
N GLY A 9 -9.78 -30.32 8.30
CA GLY A 9 -9.07 -30.04 7.03
C GLY A 9 -9.49 -28.71 6.40
N CYS A 10 -10.80 -28.46 6.36
CA CYS A 10 -11.37 -27.21 5.85
C CYS A 10 -10.91 -25.99 6.68
N SER A 11 -10.92 -26.07 8.00
CA SER A 11 -10.49 -24.95 8.86
C SER A 11 -9.01 -24.63 8.70
N VAL A 12 -8.15 -25.66 8.59
CA VAL A 12 -6.72 -25.47 8.36
C VAL A 12 -6.48 -24.86 6.97
N PHE A 13 -7.22 -25.32 5.96
CA PHE A 13 -7.12 -24.75 4.61
C PHE A 13 -7.49 -23.26 4.59
N VAL A 14 -8.59 -22.88 5.22
CA VAL A 14 -9.00 -21.47 5.34
C VAL A 14 -7.95 -20.66 6.11
N ALA A 15 -7.41 -21.18 7.21
CA ALA A 15 -6.35 -20.51 7.96
C ALA A 15 -5.10 -20.27 7.12
N LEU A 16 -4.69 -21.24 6.29
CA LEU A 16 -3.55 -21.09 5.37
C LEU A 16 -3.83 -20.06 4.28
N LEU A 17 -5.05 -19.99 3.75
CA LEU A 17 -5.45 -18.95 2.79
C LEU A 17 -5.33 -17.56 3.41
N PHE A 18 -5.85 -17.35 4.62
CA PHE A 18 -5.73 -16.09 5.34
C PHE A 18 -4.28 -15.72 5.62
N LEU A 19 -3.46 -16.69 6.03
CA LEU A 19 -2.04 -16.48 6.28
C LEU A 19 -1.29 -16.10 4.99
N GLY A 20 -1.58 -16.75 3.87
CA GLY A 20 -1.00 -16.42 2.57
C GLY A 20 -1.40 -15.02 2.10
N ALA A 21 -2.68 -14.67 2.24
CA ALA A 21 -3.18 -13.32 1.95
C ALA A 21 -2.52 -12.26 2.84
N PHE A 22 -2.29 -12.57 4.12
CA PHE A 22 -1.59 -11.68 5.05
C PHE A 22 -0.17 -11.37 4.57
N PHE A 23 0.62 -12.39 4.19
CA PHE A 23 1.97 -12.15 3.67
C PHE A 23 1.95 -11.39 2.33
N TRP A 24 0.99 -11.67 1.45
CA TRP A 24 0.83 -10.93 0.21
C TRP A 24 0.55 -9.45 0.47
N ALA A 25 -0.42 -9.12 1.34
CA ALA A 25 -0.75 -7.74 1.71
C ALA A 25 0.43 -6.99 2.33
N ASN A 26 1.21 -7.64 3.21
CA ASN A 26 2.42 -7.05 3.78
C ASN A 26 3.50 -6.79 2.71
N LYS A 27 3.64 -7.66 1.71
CA LYS A 27 4.61 -7.46 0.62
C LYS A 27 4.18 -6.39 -0.37
N THR A 28 2.89 -6.20 -0.58
CA THR A 28 2.34 -5.20 -1.51
C THR A 28 2.39 -3.78 -0.97
N GLY A 29 2.85 -3.57 0.28
CA GLY A 29 3.01 -2.22 0.83
C GLY A 29 1.68 -1.50 1.05
N GLN A 30 0.55 -2.24 1.20
CA GLN A 30 -0.75 -1.62 1.48
C GLN A 30 -0.75 -0.78 2.78
N ASN A 31 0.18 -1.07 3.70
CA ASN A 31 0.34 -0.36 4.96
C ASN A 31 1.32 0.82 4.88
N ASP A 32 1.92 1.07 3.71
CA ASP A 32 2.95 2.10 3.55
C ASP A 32 2.35 3.52 3.46
N ASP A 33 1.06 3.63 3.13
CA ASP A 33 0.32 4.89 3.13
C ASP A 33 -0.06 5.31 4.56
N THR A 34 0.96 5.74 5.30
CA THR A 34 0.82 6.31 6.66
C THR A 34 0.47 7.80 6.64
N TYR A 35 0.49 8.44 5.47
CA TYR A 35 0.21 9.86 5.29
C TYR A 35 -0.98 10.03 4.34
N THR A 36 -2.15 10.23 4.94
CA THR A 36 -3.44 10.13 4.25
C THR A 36 -3.49 10.98 2.97
N PRO A 37 -4.07 10.44 1.88
CA PRO A 37 -4.15 11.13 0.60
C PRO A 37 -4.83 12.50 0.67
N SER A 38 -5.75 12.71 1.61
CA SER A 38 -6.39 14.02 1.83
C SER A 38 -5.42 15.11 2.29
N VAL A 39 -4.40 14.75 3.06
CA VAL A 39 -3.39 15.69 3.56
C VAL A 39 -2.38 15.99 2.46
N ARG A 40 -1.98 14.96 1.69
CA ARG A 40 -1.14 15.12 0.50
C ARG A 40 -1.74 16.13 -0.48
N ILE A 41 -3.01 15.94 -0.86
CA ILE A 41 -3.69 16.83 -1.82
C ILE A 41 -3.83 18.27 -1.29
N LEU A 42 -3.96 18.46 0.03
CA LEU A 42 -4.14 19.80 0.62
C LEU A 42 -2.84 20.62 0.66
N PHE A 43 -1.67 19.97 0.70
CA PHE A 43 -0.38 20.63 0.92
C PHE A 43 0.65 20.42 -0.19
N ASP A 44 0.48 19.45 -1.09
CA ASP A 44 1.38 19.25 -2.25
C ASP A 44 1.07 20.21 -3.42
N ASP A 45 -0.10 20.84 -3.47
CA ASP A 45 -0.48 21.80 -4.52
C ASP A 45 0.28 23.14 -4.43
N ASP A 46 1.01 23.39 -3.34
CA ASP A 46 1.72 24.66 -3.09
C ASP A 46 3.20 24.65 -3.57
N VAL A 47 3.71 23.53 -4.10
CA VAL A 47 5.10 23.41 -4.57
C VAL A 47 5.17 23.35 -6.10
N GLU A 48 4.72 24.41 -6.77
CA GLU A 48 5.20 24.66 -8.13
C GLU A 48 6.67 25.09 -8.02
N GLU A 49 7.56 24.23 -8.51
CA GLU A 49 8.98 24.51 -8.65
C GLU A 49 9.17 25.85 -9.35
N ILE A 50 9.72 26.82 -8.63
CA ILE A 50 10.23 28.06 -9.21
C ILE A 50 11.42 27.63 -10.09
N GLU A 51 11.16 27.31 -11.37
CA GLU A 51 12.22 27.10 -12.35
C GLU A 51 13.11 28.36 -12.34
N PRO A 52 14.42 28.27 -12.06
CA PRO A 52 15.28 29.42 -12.18
C PRO A 52 15.31 29.84 -13.65
N GLU A 53 14.69 30.98 -13.94
CA GLU A 53 14.67 31.61 -15.25
C GLU A 53 16.09 31.61 -15.84
N PRO A 54 16.31 31.15 -17.08
CA PRO A 54 17.64 31.07 -17.65
C PRO A 54 18.19 32.49 -17.78
N GLU A 55 19.20 32.80 -16.97
CA GLU A 55 19.93 34.05 -16.98
C GLU A 55 20.39 34.33 -18.42
N LYS A 56 19.67 35.23 -19.10
CA LYS A 56 20.05 35.70 -20.44
C LYS A 56 21.38 36.42 -20.29
N LYS A 57 22.45 35.68 -20.57
CA LYS A 57 23.81 36.21 -20.77
C LYS A 57 23.73 37.33 -21.82
N LYS A 58 23.76 38.57 -21.31
CA LYS A 58 23.95 39.80 -22.05
C LYS A 58 25.25 39.67 -22.87
N ARG A 59 25.12 39.46 -24.18
CA ARG A 59 26.19 39.74 -25.13
C ARG A 59 26.31 41.24 -25.35
#